data_AF-U4UWG4-F1
#
_entry.id   AF-U4UWG4-F1
#
_cell.length_a   1.000
_cell.length_b   1.000
_cell.length_c   1.000
_cell.angle_alpha   90.00
_cell.angle_beta   90.00
_cell.angle_gamma   90.00
#
_symmetry.space_group_name_H-M   'P 1'
#
loop_
_entity.id
_entity.type
_entity.pdbx_description
1 polymer ?
#
loop_
_entity_poly.entity_id
_entity_poly.type
_entity_poly.pdbx_seq_one_letter_code
_entity_poly.pdbx_strand_id
1 'polypeptide(L)'
;MLSLRFAAFVSLMTCAQIAQSAGLLRDSDIEEGLSRLASPVLIAAGLSPVSIKVLVVDDDRLNAFVIDRRHIFLHSGLILRSKTPEMLQSVIAHEAAHIANGHIARRRQALQLSRNAANFGTALAIAVGAASGSGEAATGIALGVHGSATREFLSHSRAEESSADQSALGYMVRSGINPMGMVDTLDLFVGQENLVVGRQDPYVRSHPLTRDRMRSVETMAMAHDDLPSDPDMIYWHARVVGKLSAFQRAPSWTLGRFKDSHSEDIEHMRSAIAHGRAGSLTSAIQSIERALALRPDDPFYQDLKAELYMRNRAFSDSARAYKKAHDLRPKDAIILAGYGRALLAAGKFSQALDILEQARVRDFRNSALLRDLGVAYSKLGKHAMASLVTAERYALRGRIKDAKVHANRAAAGLPVGSPSWQRAQDVLDIR
;
A
#
# COMPACT_ATOMS: atom_id res chain seq x y z
N MET A 1 -23.94 17.91 -18.39
CA MET A 1 -23.51 17.51 -17.04
C MET A 1 -22.54 16.33 -17.12
N LEU A 2 -21.22 16.57 -17.27
CA LEU A 2 -20.23 15.51 -17.05
C LEU A 2 -20.16 15.27 -15.53
N SER A 3 -20.67 14.13 -15.08
CA SER A 3 -20.92 13.90 -13.65
C SER A 3 -19.64 13.69 -12.83
N LEU A 4 -19.73 13.93 -11.52
CA LEU A 4 -18.67 13.69 -10.52
C LEU A 4 -18.01 12.29 -10.63
N ARG A 5 -18.71 11.31 -11.23
CA ARG A 5 -18.25 9.94 -11.45
C ARG A 5 -16.94 9.88 -12.25
N PHE A 6 -16.77 10.73 -13.27
CA PHE A 6 -15.56 10.70 -14.11
C PHE A 6 -14.31 11.19 -13.37
N ALA A 7 -14.43 12.25 -12.57
CA ALA A 7 -13.32 12.78 -11.76
C ALA A 7 -12.88 11.79 -10.66
N ALA A 8 -13.83 11.08 -10.05
CA ALA A 8 -13.54 9.97 -9.15
C ALA A 8 -12.81 8.84 -9.88
N PHE A 9 -13.25 8.46 -11.09
CA PHE A 9 -12.67 7.33 -11.84
C PHE A 9 -11.24 7.61 -12.35
N VAL A 10 -10.94 8.83 -12.81
CA VAL A 10 -9.58 9.19 -13.27
C VAL A 10 -8.57 9.23 -12.12
N SER A 11 -8.98 9.72 -10.93
CA SER A 11 -8.13 9.66 -9.72
C SER A 11 -7.99 8.25 -9.14
N LEU A 12 -8.99 7.38 -9.36
CA LEU A 12 -8.97 5.93 -9.13
C LEU A 12 -7.87 5.22 -9.95
N MET A 13 -7.70 5.56 -11.22
CA MET A 13 -6.76 4.86 -12.12
C MET A 13 -5.29 5.16 -11.79
N THR A 14 -4.95 6.42 -11.50
CA THR A 14 -3.55 6.82 -11.21
C THR A 14 -3.01 6.15 -9.94
N CYS A 15 -3.85 6.00 -8.92
CA CYS A 15 -3.47 5.28 -7.70
C CYS A 15 -3.28 3.79 -7.98
N ALA A 16 -4.14 3.17 -8.80
CA ALA A 16 -4.06 1.75 -9.13
C ALA A 16 -2.83 1.39 -9.99
N GLN A 17 -2.40 2.28 -10.89
CA GLN A 17 -1.19 2.06 -11.70
C GLN A 17 0.08 2.07 -10.84
N ILE A 18 0.26 3.06 -9.95
CA ILE A 18 1.42 3.11 -9.03
C ILE A 18 1.40 1.93 -8.05
N ALA A 19 0.23 1.65 -7.45
CA ALA A 19 0.03 0.55 -6.51
C ALA A 19 0.32 -0.84 -7.09
N GLN A 20 0.36 -1.01 -8.42
CA GLN A 20 0.61 -2.30 -9.04
C GLN A 20 1.88 -2.35 -9.92
N SER A 21 2.45 -1.21 -10.30
CA SER A 21 3.83 -1.15 -10.83
C SER A 21 4.88 -1.28 -9.71
N ALA A 22 4.53 -0.94 -8.47
CA ALA A 22 5.44 -0.94 -7.32
C ALA A 22 5.29 -2.16 -6.38
N GLY A 23 4.39 -3.11 -6.69
CA GLY A 23 4.25 -4.35 -5.91
C GLY A 23 3.83 -4.14 -4.44
N LEU A 24 2.58 -3.74 -4.18
CA LEU A 24 2.10 -3.62 -2.80
C LEU A 24 2.07 -4.96 -2.04
N LEU A 25 2.68 -4.96 -0.85
CA LEU A 25 2.52 -6.01 0.15
C LEU A 25 1.23 -5.74 0.94
N ARG A 26 0.26 -6.64 0.80
CA ARG A 26 -1.04 -6.59 1.52
C ARG A 26 -1.09 -7.77 2.47
N ASP A 27 -1.10 -7.49 3.77
CA ASP A 27 -1.15 -8.47 4.87
C ASP A 27 -1.92 -7.84 6.03
N SER A 28 -2.90 -8.56 6.59
CA SER A 28 -3.84 -8.04 7.60
C SER A 28 -3.14 -7.62 8.91
N ASP A 29 -2.07 -8.31 9.28
CA ASP A 29 -1.27 -8.12 10.50
C ASP A 29 -0.34 -6.91 10.36
N ILE A 30 0.33 -6.81 9.19
CA ILE A 30 1.20 -5.67 8.88
C ILE A 30 0.36 -4.39 8.75
N GLU A 31 -0.80 -4.45 8.09
CA GLU A 31 -1.73 -3.32 8.00
C GLU A 31 -2.31 -2.91 9.37
N GLU A 32 -2.60 -3.86 10.27
CA GLU A 32 -2.98 -3.56 11.67
C GLU A 32 -1.84 -2.88 12.44
N GLY A 33 -0.63 -3.46 12.44
CA GLY A 33 0.50 -2.92 13.18
C GLY A 33 0.90 -1.52 12.72
N LEU A 34 0.93 -1.29 11.41
CA LEU A 34 1.15 0.05 10.84
C LEU A 34 -0.01 1.01 11.16
N SER A 35 -1.26 0.55 11.17
CA SER A 35 -2.40 1.37 11.57
C SER A 35 -2.33 1.79 13.05
N ARG A 36 -1.84 0.92 13.93
CA ARG A 36 -1.60 1.23 15.36
C ARG A 36 -0.50 2.25 15.54
N LEU A 37 0.68 2.01 14.94
CA LEU A 37 1.80 2.95 14.97
C LEU A 37 1.41 4.33 14.42
N ALA A 38 0.63 4.37 13.34
CA ALA A 38 0.17 5.61 12.72
C ALA A 38 -0.93 6.36 13.51
N SER A 39 -1.76 5.66 14.29
CA SER A 39 -2.98 6.26 14.85
C SER A 39 -2.73 7.49 15.73
N PRO A 40 -1.77 7.51 16.68
CA PRO A 40 -1.51 8.68 17.51
C PRO A 40 -1.10 9.91 16.67
N VAL A 41 -0.11 9.77 15.78
CA VAL A 41 0.38 10.89 14.95
C VAL A 41 -0.68 11.39 13.97
N LEU A 42 -1.53 10.52 13.42
CA LEU A 42 -2.64 10.92 12.56
C LEU A 42 -3.70 11.72 13.33
N ILE A 43 -4.04 11.31 14.56
CA ILE A 43 -4.95 12.06 15.43
C ILE A 43 -4.36 13.43 15.79
N ALA A 44 -3.09 13.50 16.17
CA ALA A 44 -2.41 14.76 16.49
C ALA A 44 -2.25 15.70 15.28
N ALA A 45 -2.28 15.16 14.06
CA ALA A 45 -2.34 15.89 12.78
C ALA A 45 -3.76 16.33 12.37
N GLY A 46 -4.80 16.02 13.16
CA GLY A 46 -6.19 16.31 12.80
C GLY A 46 -6.74 15.44 11.66
N LEU A 47 -6.10 14.30 11.39
CA LEU A 47 -6.46 13.36 10.34
C LEU A 47 -7.17 12.14 10.94
N SER A 48 -8.14 11.58 10.21
CA SER A 48 -8.87 10.39 10.65
C SER A 48 -8.05 9.11 10.37
N PRO A 49 -7.63 8.32 11.39
CA PRO A 49 -6.87 7.08 11.16
C PRO A 49 -7.65 6.03 10.37
N VAL A 50 -8.98 6.04 10.47
CA VAL A 50 -9.86 5.14 9.71
C VAL A 50 -9.92 5.53 8.22
N SER A 51 -9.64 6.80 7.89
CA SER A 51 -9.70 7.34 6.53
C SER A 51 -8.37 7.29 5.78
N ILE A 52 -7.24 7.13 6.49
CA ILE A 52 -5.89 7.06 5.93
C ILE A 52 -5.34 5.66 6.13
N LYS A 53 -4.96 5.01 5.03
CA LYS A 53 -4.30 3.71 5.03
C LYS A 53 -2.79 3.91 4.92
N VAL A 54 -2.03 3.22 5.76
CA VAL A 54 -0.59 3.04 5.56
C VAL A 54 -0.39 1.74 4.79
N LEU A 55 0.29 1.79 3.64
CA LEU A 55 0.47 0.68 2.71
C LEU A 55 1.95 0.42 2.44
N VAL A 56 2.32 -0.85 2.32
CA VAL A 56 3.73 -1.25 2.12
C VAL A 56 4.02 -1.56 0.66
N VAL A 57 5.11 -1.01 0.15
CA VAL A 57 5.66 -1.23 -1.19
C VAL A 57 6.82 -2.25 -1.10
N ASP A 58 6.82 -3.29 -1.94
CA ASP A 58 7.87 -4.32 -2.01
C ASP A 58 9.12 -3.78 -2.73
N ASP A 59 9.83 -2.89 -2.04
CA ASP A 59 11.03 -2.21 -2.49
C ASP A 59 12.00 -2.13 -1.30
N ASP A 60 13.26 -2.52 -1.53
CA ASP A 60 14.30 -2.63 -0.50
C ASP A 60 15.07 -1.32 -0.26
N ARG A 61 14.85 -0.32 -1.11
CA ARG A 61 15.36 1.05 -0.96
C ARG A 61 14.54 1.79 0.09
N LEU A 62 15.12 2.83 0.68
CA LEU A 62 14.42 3.63 1.67
C LEU A 62 13.51 4.62 0.92
N ASN A 63 12.23 4.68 1.30
CA ASN A 63 11.32 5.71 0.83
C ASN A 63 10.02 5.71 1.63
N ALA A 64 9.38 6.87 1.68
CA ALA A 64 7.98 7.06 2.00
C ALA A 64 7.39 8.10 1.04
N PHE A 65 6.08 8.09 0.81
CA PHE A 65 5.41 9.13 0.05
C PHE A 65 3.88 9.11 0.19
N VAL A 66 3.25 10.26 -0.06
CA VAL A 66 1.79 10.43 -0.19
C VAL A 66 1.39 10.86 -1.59
N ILE A 67 0.45 10.15 -2.21
CA ILE A 67 -0.12 10.52 -3.53
C ILE A 67 -1.52 11.13 -3.44
N ASP A 68 -2.24 10.90 -2.34
CA ASP A 68 -3.55 11.49 -2.07
C ASP A 68 -3.75 11.71 -0.55
N ARG A 69 -4.95 12.13 -0.14
CA ARG A 69 -5.27 12.43 1.28
C ARG A 69 -5.75 11.19 2.08
N ARG A 70 -5.53 9.98 1.57
CA ARG A 70 -6.06 8.71 2.11
C ARG A 70 -5.03 7.57 2.14
N HIS A 71 -3.84 7.77 1.59
CA HIS A 71 -2.83 6.72 1.51
C HIS A 71 -1.43 7.29 1.76
N ILE A 72 -0.76 6.75 2.78
CA ILE A 72 0.67 6.89 3.03
C ILE A 72 1.32 5.59 2.54
N PHE A 73 2.38 5.70 1.73
CA PHE A 73 3.13 4.55 1.23
C PHE A 73 4.49 4.50 1.91
N LEU A 74 4.88 3.31 2.38
CA LEU A 74 6.17 3.03 2.99
C LEU A 74 6.88 1.95 2.18
N HIS A 75 8.15 2.15 1.82
CA HIS A 75 8.94 1.06 1.26
C HIS A 75 9.32 0.06 2.35
N SER A 76 9.30 -1.23 2.01
CA SER A 76 9.69 -2.31 2.91
C SER A 76 11.12 -2.14 3.47
N GLY A 77 12.04 -1.60 2.66
CA GLY A 77 13.39 -1.25 3.07
C GLY A 77 13.44 -0.26 4.24
N LEU A 78 12.60 0.77 4.21
CA LEU A 78 12.54 1.78 5.29
C LEU A 78 12.02 1.17 6.59
N ILE A 79 10.95 0.37 6.52
CA ILE A 79 10.42 -0.38 7.67
C ILE A 79 11.51 -1.28 8.27
N LEU A 80 12.24 -2.03 7.43
CA LEU A 80 13.33 -2.91 7.85
C LEU A 80 14.61 -2.19 8.33
N ARG A 81 14.72 -0.86 8.16
CA ARG A 81 15.80 -0.04 8.74
C ARG A 81 15.38 0.72 10.00
N SER A 82 14.09 0.94 10.22
CA SER A 82 13.58 1.51 11.48
C SER A 82 13.90 0.55 12.64
N LYS A 83 14.69 1.02 13.61
CA LYS A 83 15.11 0.23 14.78
C LYS A 83 14.11 0.30 15.93
N THR A 84 13.36 1.40 16.00
CA THR A 84 12.38 1.68 17.06
C THR A 84 11.03 2.09 16.45
N PRO A 85 9.91 2.01 17.21
CA PRO A 85 8.64 2.53 16.75
C PRO A 85 8.70 4.03 16.42
N GLU A 86 9.41 4.83 17.22
CA GLU A 86 9.50 6.29 17.07
C GLU A 86 10.12 6.69 15.72
N MET A 87 11.12 5.94 15.25
CA MET A 87 11.66 6.13 13.89
C MET A 87 10.56 6.00 12.84
N LEU A 88 9.80 4.90 12.88
CA LEU A 88 8.74 4.64 11.90
C LEU A 88 7.56 5.61 12.05
N GLN A 89 7.24 6.02 13.28
CA GLN A 89 6.23 7.02 13.59
C GLN A 89 6.64 8.42 13.10
N SER A 90 7.93 8.77 13.13
CA SER A 90 8.43 10.04 12.59
C SER A 90 8.22 10.15 11.08
N VAL A 91 8.50 9.08 10.33
CA VAL A 91 8.21 8.98 8.89
C VAL A 91 6.72 9.19 8.64
N ILE A 92 5.87 8.49 9.40
CA ILE A 92 4.41 8.60 9.24
C ILE A 92 3.92 10.01 9.62
N ALA A 93 4.51 10.66 10.63
CA ALA A 93 4.20 12.03 11.03
C ALA A 93 4.60 13.06 9.94
N HIS A 94 5.74 12.85 9.26
CA HIS A 94 6.21 13.66 8.14
C HIS A 94 5.25 13.57 6.94
N GLU A 95 4.87 12.34 6.55
CA GLU A 95 3.89 12.10 5.50
C GLU A 95 2.50 12.66 5.86
N ALA A 96 2.09 12.53 7.12
CA ALA A 96 0.88 13.15 7.64
C ALA A 96 0.94 14.69 7.57
N ALA A 97 2.10 15.31 7.83
CA ALA A 97 2.30 16.74 7.68
C ALA A 97 2.19 17.19 6.21
N HIS A 98 2.66 16.41 5.23
CA HIS A 98 2.42 16.72 3.82
C HIS A 98 0.93 16.69 3.42
N ILE A 99 0.13 15.83 4.06
CA ILE A 99 -1.33 15.81 3.90
C ILE A 99 -1.98 17.02 4.59
N ALA A 100 -1.68 17.25 5.87
CA ALA A 100 -2.28 18.28 6.72
C ALA A 100 -1.95 19.70 6.22
N ASN A 101 -0.69 19.96 5.86
CA ASN A 101 -0.24 21.26 5.33
C ASN A 101 -0.66 21.49 3.87
N GLY A 102 -1.43 20.56 3.29
CA GLY A 102 -2.05 20.69 1.98
C GLY A 102 -1.08 20.68 0.80
N HIS A 103 0.18 20.25 0.98
CA HIS A 103 1.21 20.19 -0.06
C HIS A 103 0.71 19.41 -1.30
N ILE A 104 0.19 18.20 -1.07
CA ILE A 104 -0.33 17.31 -2.12
C ILE A 104 -1.60 17.86 -2.79
N ALA A 105 -2.37 18.71 -2.10
CA ALA A 105 -3.54 19.37 -2.66
C ALA A 105 -3.15 20.52 -3.59
N ARG A 106 -2.29 21.43 -3.10
CA ARG A 106 -1.74 22.55 -3.88
C ARG A 106 -1.00 22.05 -5.12
N ARG A 107 -0.16 21.01 -4.98
CA ARG A 107 0.61 20.43 -6.10
C ARG A 107 -0.29 19.77 -7.16
N ARG A 108 -1.36 19.07 -6.74
CA ARG A 108 -2.36 18.52 -7.68
C ARG A 108 -3.10 19.62 -8.45
N GLN A 109 -3.48 20.72 -7.79
CA GLN A 109 -4.10 21.87 -8.44
C GLN A 109 -3.13 22.53 -9.44
N ALA A 110 -1.87 22.74 -9.06
CA ALA A 110 -0.84 23.27 -9.94
C ALA A 110 -0.61 22.37 -11.17
N LEU A 111 -0.57 21.04 -10.99
CA LEU A 111 -0.45 20.09 -12.11
C LEU A 111 -1.68 20.12 -13.04
N GLN A 112 -2.89 20.30 -12.51
CA GLN A 112 -4.10 20.45 -13.33
C GLN A 112 -4.07 21.74 -14.17
N LEU A 113 -3.68 22.87 -13.56
CA LEU A 113 -3.51 24.14 -14.27
C LEU A 113 -2.40 24.04 -15.34
N SER A 114 -1.26 23.45 -14.99
CA SER A 114 -0.14 23.18 -15.91
C SER A 114 -0.54 22.29 -17.08
N ARG A 115 -1.28 21.19 -16.83
CA ARG A 115 -1.80 20.34 -17.91
C ARG A 115 -2.79 21.06 -18.81
N ASN A 116 -3.65 21.92 -18.26
CA ASN A 116 -4.57 22.71 -19.08
C ASN A 116 -3.80 23.70 -19.98
N ALA A 117 -2.80 24.40 -19.43
CA ALA A 117 -1.94 25.31 -20.19
C ALA A 117 -1.08 24.57 -21.23
N ALA A 118 -0.51 23.40 -20.88
CA ALA A 118 0.26 22.57 -21.80
C ALA A 118 -0.63 22.02 -22.93
N ASN A 119 -1.83 21.52 -22.63
CA ASN A 119 -2.77 21.06 -23.65
C ASN A 119 -3.18 22.22 -24.59
N PHE A 120 -3.36 23.43 -24.06
CA PHE A 120 -3.63 24.63 -24.87
C PHE A 120 -2.42 25.01 -25.74
N GLY A 121 -1.21 24.99 -25.19
CA GLY A 121 0.04 25.22 -25.91
C GLY A 121 0.31 24.16 -26.99
N THR A 122 0.00 22.89 -26.72
CA THR A 122 0.06 21.81 -27.71
C THR A 122 -1.01 21.96 -28.78
N ALA A 123 -2.23 22.38 -28.45
CA ALA A 123 -3.26 22.68 -29.45
C ALA A 123 -2.84 23.85 -30.36
N LEU A 124 -2.26 24.90 -29.79
CA LEU A 124 -1.69 26.02 -30.55
C LEU A 124 -0.48 25.59 -31.40
N ALA A 125 0.42 24.78 -30.85
CA ALA A 125 1.57 24.25 -31.58
C ALA A 125 1.18 23.24 -32.67
N ILE A 126 0.08 22.51 -32.53
CA ILE A 126 -0.51 21.69 -33.60
C ILE A 126 -1.13 22.60 -34.66
N ALA A 127 -1.85 23.66 -34.29
CA ALA A 127 -2.41 24.60 -35.25
C ALA A 127 -1.32 25.33 -36.07
N VAL A 128 -0.23 25.75 -35.42
CA VAL A 128 0.94 26.36 -36.08
C VAL A 128 1.77 25.32 -36.84
N GLY A 129 1.98 24.13 -36.27
CA GLY A 129 2.77 23.04 -36.86
C GLY A 129 2.12 22.40 -38.08
N ALA A 130 0.78 22.33 -38.10
CA ALA A 130 0.01 21.94 -39.29
C ALA A 130 0.12 22.97 -40.42
N ALA A 131 0.43 24.24 -40.10
CA ALA A 131 0.75 25.27 -41.09
C ALA A 131 2.24 25.30 -41.50
N SER A 132 3.14 24.69 -40.73
CA SER A 132 4.61 24.70 -40.99
C SER A 132 5.21 23.35 -41.44
N GLY A 133 4.43 22.26 -41.46
CA GLY A 133 4.84 20.97 -42.01
C GLY A 133 5.77 20.10 -41.15
N SER A 134 6.06 20.50 -39.90
CA SER A 134 7.10 19.89 -39.05
C SER A 134 6.51 19.06 -37.89
N GLY A 135 5.89 17.92 -38.20
CA GLY A 135 5.15 17.11 -37.21
C GLY A 135 6.00 16.32 -36.20
N GLU A 136 7.22 15.89 -36.58
CA GLU A 136 8.01 14.94 -35.78
C GLU A 136 8.64 15.57 -34.53
N ALA A 137 9.04 16.85 -34.59
CA ALA A 137 9.63 17.57 -33.47
C ALA A 137 8.67 17.72 -32.28
N ALA A 138 7.36 17.85 -32.54
CA ALA A 138 6.33 17.98 -31.51
C ALA A 138 6.23 16.74 -30.61
N THR A 139 6.40 15.54 -31.19
CA THR A 139 6.24 14.26 -30.49
C THR A 139 7.38 14.00 -29.49
N GLY A 140 8.62 14.34 -29.86
CA GLY A 140 9.79 14.17 -28.98
C GLY A 140 9.75 15.10 -27.75
N ILE A 141 9.32 16.35 -27.94
CA ILE A 141 9.17 17.35 -26.87
C ILE A 141 8.09 16.90 -25.87
N ALA A 142 6.94 16.44 -26.35
CA ALA A 142 5.83 15.97 -25.50
C ALA A 142 6.27 14.86 -24.53
N LEU A 143 6.99 13.84 -25.03
CA LEU A 143 7.48 12.73 -24.21
C LEU A 143 8.48 13.18 -23.13
N GLY A 144 9.40 14.08 -23.47
CA GLY A 144 10.36 14.65 -22.51
C GLY A 144 9.69 15.46 -21.40
N VAL A 145 8.70 16.29 -21.74
CA VAL A 145 7.93 17.10 -20.79
C VAL A 145 7.15 16.22 -19.80
N HIS A 146 6.49 15.15 -20.25
CA HIS A 146 5.74 14.26 -19.36
C HIS A 146 6.61 13.54 -18.31
N GLY A 147 7.80 13.08 -18.72
CA GLY A 147 8.74 12.41 -17.81
C GLY A 147 9.30 13.35 -16.73
N SER A 148 9.64 14.59 -17.10
CA SER A 148 10.15 15.59 -16.15
C SER A 148 9.07 16.12 -15.21
N ALA A 149 7.88 16.46 -15.73
CA ALA A 149 6.76 16.94 -14.91
C ALA A 149 6.30 15.92 -13.86
N THR A 150 6.44 14.62 -14.14
CA THR A 150 6.09 13.55 -13.18
C THR A 150 7.13 13.43 -12.05
N ARG A 151 8.42 13.67 -12.33
CA ARG A 151 9.46 13.69 -11.28
C ARG A 151 9.32 14.92 -10.38
N GLU A 152 9.11 16.09 -10.98
CA GLU A 152 8.89 17.34 -10.24
C GLU A 152 7.66 17.26 -9.32
N PHE A 153 6.60 16.59 -9.77
CA PHE A 153 5.40 16.35 -8.94
C PHE A 153 5.67 15.51 -7.68
N LEU A 154 6.70 14.67 -7.68
CA LEU A 154 7.03 13.77 -6.56
C LEU A 154 8.10 14.34 -5.62
N SER A 155 8.76 15.43 -5.97
CA SER A 155 9.75 16.10 -5.10
C SER A 155 9.12 17.24 -4.32
N HIS A 156 9.64 17.51 -3.12
CA HIS A 156 9.18 18.53 -2.20
C HIS A 156 10.18 19.69 -2.12
N SER A 157 9.67 20.93 -2.07
CA SER A 157 10.56 22.08 -1.89
C SER A 157 11.11 22.15 -0.47
N ARG A 158 12.30 22.73 -0.28
CA ARG A 158 12.93 22.89 1.05
C ARG A 158 12.04 23.59 2.08
N ALA A 159 11.14 24.47 1.64
CA ALA A 159 10.17 25.15 2.50
C ALA A 159 8.99 24.24 2.89
N GLU A 160 8.49 23.43 1.94
CA GLU A 160 7.47 22.40 2.24
C GLU A 160 8.02 21.39 3.25
N GLU A 161 9.25 20.92 3.03
CA GLU A 161 9.99 20.02 3.90
C GLU A 161 10.17 20.58 5.31
N SER A 162 10.75 21.78 5.48
CA SER A 162 10.95 22.37 6.81
C SER A 162 9.63 22.62 7.56
N SER A 163 8.56 22.97 6.84
CA SER A 163 7.22 23.09 7.45
C SER A 163 6.62 21.73 7.84
N ALA A 164 6.94 20.67 7.09
CA ALA A 164 6.54 19.31 7.40
C ALA A 164 7.28 18.81 8.64
N ASP A 165 8.59 19.03 8.73
CA ASP A 165 9.41 18.67 9.90
C ASP A 165 8.84 19.27 11.20
N GLN A 166 8.63 20.60 11.22
CA GLN A 166 8.07 21.32 12.36
C GLN A 166 6.69 20.80 12.78
N SER A 167 5.86 20.46 11.79
CA SER A 167 4.52 19.93 12.03
C SER A 167 4.58 18.50 12.58
N ALA A 168 5.43 17.65 12.01
CA ALA A 168 5.65 16.26 12.39
C ALA A 168 6.18 16.13 13.82
N LEU A 169 7.20 16.92 14.18
CA LEU A 169 7.71 17.02 15.55
C LEU A 169 6.59 17.44 16.52
N GLY A 170 5.81 18.46 16.13
CA GLY A 170 4.63 18.87 16.90
C GLY A 170 3.56 17.77 17.04
N TYR A 171 3.40 16.88 16.05
CA TYR A 171 2.50 15.73 16.14
C TYR A 171 3.05 14.65 17.07
N MET A 172 4.35 14.35 17.00
CA MET A 172 5.02 13.38 17.87
C MET A 172 4.93 13.80 19.34
N VAL A 173 5.35 15.02 19.66
CA VAL A 173 5.31 15.57 21.03
C VAL A 173 3.89 15.60 21.59
N ARG A 174 2.88 16.05 20.81
CA ARG A 174 1.46 16.01 21.25
C ARG A 174 0.88 14.60 21.40
N SER A 175 1.54 13.60 20.80
CA SER A 175 1.18 12.18 20.93
C SER A 175 1.94 11.47 22.06
N GLY A 176 2.84 12.17 22.77
CA GLY A 176 3.74 11.56 23.76
C GLY A 176 4.87 10.70 23.15
N ILE A 177 5.14 10.84 21.85
CA ILE A 177 6.15 10.07 21.13
C ILE A 177 7.47 10.85 21.14
N ASN A 178 8.56 10.18 21.50
CA ASN A 178 9.88 10.79 21.56
C ASN A 178 10.35 11.26 20.16
N PRO A 179 10.55 12.58 19.93
CA PRO A 179 10.94 13.12 18.64
C PRO A 179 12.37 12.75 18.22
N MET A 180 13.22 12.19 19.11
CA MET A 180 14.54 11.69 18.72
C MET A 180 14.48 10.58 17.67
N GLY A 181 13.36 9.85 17.58
CA GLY A 181 13.12 8.92 16.45
C GLY A 181 13.18 9.60 15.08
N MET A 182 12.89 10.90 14.98
CA MET A 182 13.05 11.67 13.75
C MET A 182 14.52 11.96 13.44
N VAL A 183 15.34 12.27 14.46
CA VAL A 183 16.80 12.43 14.34
C VAL A 183 17.42 11.12 13.86
N ASP A 184 17.14 10.00 14.54
CA ASP A 184 17.59 8.65 14.16
C ASP A 184 17.20 8.27 12.71
N THR A 185 16.04 8.75 12.25
CA THR A 185 15.54 8.52 10.89
C THR A 185 16.28 9.35 9.86
N LEU A 186 16.55 10.63 10.14
CA LEU A 186 17.34 11.49 9.24
C LEU A 186 18.81 11.07 9.19
N ASP A 187 19.36 10.52 10.27
CA ASP A 187 20.71 9.95 10.32
C ASP A 187 20.93 8.78 9.34
N LEU A 188 19.87 8.08 8.92
CA LEU A 188 19.95 7.09 7.83
C LEU A 188 20.36 7.71 6.49
N PHE A 189 20.22 9.03 6.34
CA PHE A 189 20.38 9.77 5.09
C PHE A 189 21.50 10.82 5.12
N VAL A 190 22.21 10.98 6.24
CA VAL A 190 23.34 11.91 6.34
C VAL A 190 24.42 11.58 5.30
N GLY A 191 24.92 12.60 4.61
CA GLY A 191 25.95 12.48 3.57
C GLY A 191 25.41 12.25 2.16
N GLN A 192 24.13 11.91 2.00
CA GLN A 192 23.48 11.74 0.69
C GLN A 192 23.49 13.02 -0.15
N GLU A 193 23.50 14.20 0.48
CA GLU A 193 23.56 15.50 -0.20
C GLU A 193 24.86 15.71 -0.99
N ASN A 194 25.93 14.96 -0.65
CA ASN A 194 27.23 15.01 -1.33
C ASN A 194 27.32 14.02 -2.52
N LEU A 195 26.29 13.18 -2.71
CA LEU A 195 26.23 12.23 -3.83
C LEU A 195 25.57 12.85 -5.06
N VAL A 196 26.04 12.45 -6.24
CA VAL A 196 25.36 12.78 -7.51
C VAL A 196 23.94 12.21 -7.49
N VAL A 197 22.94 12.97 -7.95
CA VAL A 197 21.49 12.65 -7.88
C VAL A 197 21.12 11.20 -8.29
N GLY A 198 21.79 10.63 -9.29
CA GLY A 198 21.56 9.24 -9.72
C GLY A 198 22.00 8.16 -8.73
N ARG A 199 22.80 8.52 -7.71
CA ARG A 199 23.29 7.66 -6.62
C ARG A 199 22.65 7.99 -5.26
N GLN A 200 21.85 9.05 -5.18
CA GLN A 200 21.10 9.40 -3.99
C GLN A 200 19.97 8.39 -3.75
N ASP A 201 19.75 8.06 -2.49
CA ASP A 201 18.60 7.26 -2.05
C ASP A 201 17.27 7.91 -2.52
N PRO A 202 16.24 7.12 -2.92
CA PRO A 202 14.97 7.66 -3.38
C PRO A 202 14.31 8.63 -2.40
N TYR A 203 14.43 8.41 -1.08
CA TYR A 203 13.86 9.28 -0.06
C TYR A 203 14.44 10.70 -0.13
N VAL A 204 15.76 10.84 -0.23
CA VAL A 204 16.44 12.15 -0.27
C VAL A 204 16.09 12.93 -1.55
N ARG A 205 15.69 12.23 -2.61
CA ARG A 205 15.25 12.85 -3.86
C ARG A 205 13.80 13.35 -3.81
N SER A 206 12.91 12.69 -3.07
CA SER A 206 11.57 13.23 -2.80
C SER A 206 11.59 14.28 -1.68
N HIS A 207 12.46 14.09 -0.68
CA HIS A 207 12.59 14.89 0.55
C HIS A 207 14.02 15.44 0.70
N PRO A 208 14.38 16.56 0.04
CA PRO A 208 15.74 17.10 0.06
C PRO A 208 16.22 17.45 1.48
N LEU A 209 17.13 16.66 2.03
CA LEU A 209 17.76 16.90 3.33
C LEU A 209 18.82 18.01 3.21
N THR A 210 18.89 18.87 4.22
CA THR A 210 19.92 19.91 4.35
C THR A 210 20.44 19.95 5.79
N ARG A 211 21.67 20.46 5.98
CA ARG A 211 22.26 20.62 7.32
C ARG A 211 21.43 21.51 8.24
N ASP A 212 20.75 22.51 7.69
CA ASP A 212 19.90 23.41 8.48
C ASP A 212 18.57 22.76 8.88
N ARG A 213 18.00 21.87 8.04
CA ARG A 213 16.88 21.01 8.46
C ARG A 213 17.30 20.09 9.60
N MET A 214 18.42 19.38 9.45
CA MET A 214 18.93 18.46 10.47
C MET A 214 19.11 19.18 11.81
N ARG A 215 19.84 20.30 11.83
CA ARG A 215 20.04 21.11 13.04
C ARG A 215 18.72 21.61 13.66
N SER A 216 17.74 21.97 12.82
CA SER A 216 16.42 22.38 13.29
C SER A 216 15.67 21.23 13.96
N VAL A 217 15.73 20.02 13.39
CA VAL A 217 15.09 18.82 13.92
C VAL A 217 15.77 18.38 15.22
N GLU A 218 17.11 18.31 15.25
CA GLU A 218 17.91 18.05 16.46
C GLU A 218 17.51 19.00 17.61
N THR A 219 17.54 20.32 17.35
CA THR A 219 17.25 21.35 18.37
C THR A 219 15.84 21.22 18.95
N MET A 220 14.85 20.87 18.11
CA MET A 220 13.46 20.70 18.55
C MET A 220 13.23 19.34 19.24
N ALA A 221 13.95 18.30 18.82
CA ALA A 221 13.82 16.95 19.39
C ALA A 221 14.47 16.85 20.79
N MET A 222 15.64 17.46 20.98
CA MET A 222 16.36 17.49 22.26
C MET A 222 15.58 18.20 23.39
N ALA A 223 14.52 18.95 23.08
CA ALA A 223 13.65 19.54 24.11
C ALA A 223 12.68 18.54 24.76
N HIS A 224 12.61 17.30 24.23
CA HIS A 224 11.67 16.25 24.61
C HIS A 224 12.30 14.84 24.49
N ASP A 225 13.62 14.74 24.66
CA ASP A 225 14.37 13.48 24.55
C ASP A 225 14.11 12.50 25.71
N ASP A 226 13.44 12.97 26.76
CA ASP A 226 13.01 12.24 27.95
C ASP A 226 11.67 11.49 27.80
N LEU A 227 10.94 11.69 26.69
CA LEU A 227 9.66 11.01 26.45
C LEU A 227 9.87 9.49 26.34
N PRO A 228 9.10 8.67 27.10
CA PRO A 228 9.28 7.22 27.12
C PRO A 228 8.70 6.54 25.88
N SER A 229 9.35 5.46 25.44
CA SER A 229 8.79 4.56 24.42
C SER A 229 7.58 3.79 24.95
N ASP A 230 6.50 3.76 24.16
CA ASP A 230 5.29 2.99 24.46
C ASP A 230 5.53 1.48 24.23
N PRO A 231 5.38 0.61 25.27
CA PRO A 231 5.55 -0.85 25.13
C PRO A 231 4.66 -1.48 24.05
N ASP A 232 3.43 -1.00 23.85
CA ASP A 232 2.55 -1.51 22.79
C ASP A 232 3.09 -1.14 21.41
N MET A 233 3.64 0.07 21.25
CA MET A 233 4.28 0.47 19.99
C MET A 233 5.56 -0.32 19.73
N ILE A 234 6.37 -0.60 20.75
CA ILE A 234 7.54 -1.48 20.63
C ILE A 234 7.11 -2.87 20.14
N TYR A 235 6.08 -3.47 20.75
CA TYR A 235 5.55 -4.77 20.33
C TYR A 235 5.07 -4.75 18.86
N TRP A 236 4.24 -3.77 18.48
CA TRP A 236 3.70 -3.70 17.12
C TRP A 236 4.76 -3.38 16.06
N HIS A 237 5.76 -2.56 16.37
CA HIS A 237 6.93 -2.34 15.52
C HIS A 237 7.73 -3.63 15.34
N ALA A 238 8.10 -4.30 16.43
CA ALA A 238 8.83 -5.56 16.39
C ALA A 238 8.06 -6.67 15.64
N ARG A 239 6.73 -6.70 15.75
CA ARG A 239 5.86 -7.64 15.04
C ARG A 239 5.82 -7.36 13.54
N VAL A 240 5.65 -6.10 13.12
CA VAL A 240 5.70 -5.67 11.71
C VAL A 240 7.07 -6.00 11.09
N VAL A 241 8.16 -5.57 11.71
CA VAL A 241 9.55 -5.82 11.23
C VAL A 241 9.86 -7.32 11.24
N GLY A 242 9.43 -8.04 12.27
CA GLY A 242 9.58 -9.48 12.40
C GLY A 242 8.88 -10.24 11.27
N LYS A 243 7.59 -9.95 11.02
CA LYS A 243 6.80 -10.60 9.97
C LYS A 243 7.33 -10.27 8.57
N LEU A 244 7.58 -8.99 8.29
CA LEU A 244 8.11 -8.51 7.01
C LEU A 244 9.48 -9.13 6.69
N SER A 245 10.42 -9.10 7.64
CA SER A 245 11.74 -9.70 7.46
C SER A 245 11.68 -11.21 7.26
N ALA A 246 10.77 -11.92 7.96
CA ALA A 246 10.59 -13.36 7.79
C ALA A 246 10.03 -13.74 6.42
N PHE A 247 9.25 -12.88 5.77
CA PHE A 247 8.77 -13.09 4.40
C PHE A 247 9.79 -12.70 3.32
N GLN A 248 10.59 -11.65 3.52
CA GLN A 248 11.51 -11.15 2.49
C GLN A 248 12.92 -11.77 2.55
N ARG A 249 13.49 -12.01 3.74
CA ARG A 249 14.86 -12.55 3.89
C ARG A 249 14.94 -14.03 3.52
N ALA A 250 16.13 -14.61 3.40
CA ALA A 250 16.27 -16.06 3.23
C ALA A 250 15.77 -16.82 4.48
N PRO A 251 15.10 -17.99 4.36
CA PRO A 251 14.65 -18.76 5.52
C PRO A 251 15.76 -19.07 6.54
N SER A 252 16.98 -19.36 6.08
CA SER A 252 18.15 -19.57 6.94
C SER A 252 18.56 -18.33 7.73
N TRP A 253 18.44 -17.13 7.16
CA TRP A 253 18.71 -15.87 7.87
C TRP A 253 17.75 -15.69 9.04
N THR A 254 16.47 -16.01 8.84
CA THR A 254 15.42 -15.92 9.87
C THR A 254 15.59 -17.01 10.92
N LEU A 255 15.83 -18.27 10.53
CA LEU A 255 16.06 -19.38 11.46
C LEU A 255 17.36 -19.22 12.28
N GLY A 256 18.30 -18.38 11.85
CA GLY A 256 19.46 -17.98 12.64
C GLY A 256 19.23 -16.81 13.61
N ARG A 257 18.08 -16.12 13.56
CA ARG A 257 17.79 -14.85 14.29
C ARG A 257 16.38 -14.73 14.86
N PHE A 258 15.57 -15.78 14.78
CA PHE A 258 14.18 -15.76 15.24
C PHE A 258 14.10 -15.59 16.77
N LYS A 259 15.09 -16.07 17.52
CA LYS A 259 15.24 -15.87 18.97
C LYS A 259 15.60 -14.45 19.38
N ASP A 260 16.10 -13.62 18.45
CA ASP A 260 16.39 -12.20 18.68
C ASP A 260 15.09 -11.34 18.63
N SER A 261 13.92 -11.97 18.78
CA SER A 261 12.62 -11.29 18.73
C SER A 261 12.30 -10.66 20.07
N HIS A 262 11.54 -9.56 20.04
CA HIS A 262 11.08 -8.86 21.24
C HIS A 262 10.20 -9.75 22.16
N SER A 263 9.50 -10.74 21.62
CA SER A 263 8.62 -11.63 22.36
C SER A 263 8.52 -13.04 21.74
N GLU A 264 8.15 -14.03 22.54
CA GLU A 264 8.09 -15.45 22.13
C GLU A 264 7.05 -15.73 21.04
N ASP A 265 5.93 -15.00 21.01
CA ASP A 265 4.92 -15.10 19.96
C ASP A 265 5.46 -14.62 18.61
N ILE A 266 6.27 -13.55 18.60
CA ILE A 266 6.99 -13.05 17.42
C ILE A 266 8.11 -14.03 17.01
N GLU A 267 8.85 -14.63 17.96
CA GLU A 267 9.82 -15.70 17.67
C GLU A 267 9.15 -16.83 16.88
N HIS A 268 8.04 -17.33 17.42
CA HIS A 268 7.30 -18.46 16.86
C HIS A 268 6.64 -18.11 15.52
N MET A 269 6.10 -16.91 15.35
CA MET A 269 5.63 -16.38 14.07
C MET A 269 6.75 -16.38 13.01
N ARG A 270 7.93 -15.83 13.34
CA ARG A 270 9.09 -15.76 12.42
C ARG A 270 9.60 -17.16 12.03
N SER A 271 9.68 -18.07 13.00
CA SER A 271 10.00 -19.48 12.78
C SER A 271 8.98 -20.15 11.83
N ALA A 272 7.68 -19.95 12.07
CA ALA A 272 6.63 -20.54 11.25
C ALA A 272 6.70 -20.10 9.78
N ILE A 273 6.88 -18.79 9.53
CA ILE A 273 7.06 -18.23 8.19
C ILE A 273 8.30 -18.82 7.51
N ALA A 274 9.43 -18.91 8.23
CA ALA A 274 10.67 -19.43 7.67
C ALA A 274 10.58 -20.91 7.31
N HIS A 275 10.06 -21.76 8.20
CA HIS A 275 9.82 -23.18 7.91
C HIS A 275 8.82 -23.39 6.77
N GLY A 276 7.75 -22.58 6.71
CA GLY A 276 6.76 -22.64 5.65
C GLY A 276 7.34 -22.28 4.28
N ARG A 277 8.23 -21.29 4.22
CA ARG A 277 8.97 -20.91 3.02
C ARG A 277 10.07 -21.89 2.64
N ALA A 278 10.59 -22.66 3.59
CA ALA A 278 11.48 -23.81 3.35
C ALA A 278 10.74 -25.10 2.97
N GLY A 279 9.40 -25.08 2.86
CA GLY A 279 8.58 -26.25 2.49
C GLY A 279 8.32 -27.25 3.63
N SER A 280 8.77 -26.97 4.87
CA SER A 280 8.47 -27.83 6.02
C SER A 280 7.14 -27.41 6.67
N LEU A 281 6.02 -27.92 6.14
CA LEU A 281 4.69 -27.65 6.70
C LEU A 281 4.62 -28.05 8.18
N THR A 282 5.13 -29.23 8.55
CA THR A 282 5.03 -29.75 9.91
C THR A 282 5.71 -28.82 10.93
N SER A 283 6.95 -28.39 10.66
CA SER A 283 7.66 -27.44 11.53
C SER A 283 6.97 -26.07 11.53
N ALA A 284 6.43 -25.63 10.38
CA ALA A 284 5.74 -24.35 10.28
C ALA A 284 4.45 -24.32 11.12
N ILE A 285 3.65 -25.39 11.05
CA ILE A 285 2.43 -25.54 11.85
C ILE A 285 2.79 -25.70 13.34
N GLN A 286 3.80 -26.49 13.68
CA GLN A 286 4.24 -26.59 15.07
C GLN A 286 4.64 -25.23 15.67
N SER A 287 5.34 -24.39 14.90
CA SER A 287 5.72 -23.04 15.35
C SER A 287 4.51 -22.11 15.49
N ILE A 288 3.61 -22.03 14.51
CA ILE A 288 2.44 -21.12 14.61
C ILE A 288 1.44 -21.57 15.70
N GLU A 289 1.33 -22.87 15.98
CA GLU A 289 0.51 -23.37 17.10
C GLU A 289 1.08 -22.93 18.46
N ARG A 290 2.40 -22.76 18.61
CA ARG A 290 2.98 -22.19 19.83
C ARG A 290 2.70 -20.69 19.96
N ALA A 291 2.78 -19.93 18.86
CA ALA A 291 2.36 -18.53 18.87
C ALA A 291 0.87 -18.38 19.24
N LEU A 292 0.01 -19.27 18.74
CA LEU A 292 -1.40 -19.37 19.12
C LEU A 292 -1.63 -19.85 20.55
N ALA A 293 -0.74 -20.66 21.13
CA ALA A 293 -0.82 -21.01 22.55
C ALA A 293 -0.57 -19.80 23.47
N LEU A 294 0.29 -18.86 23.04
CA LEU A 294 0.55 -17.59 23.73
C LEU A 294 -0.54 -16.54 23.45
N ARG A 295 -1.15 -16.57 22.25
CA ARG A 295 -2.18 -15.62 21.78
C ARG A 295 -3.35 -16.36 21.11
N PRO A 296 -4.25 -17.02 21.86
CA PRO A 296 -5.27 -17.92 21.30
C PRO A 296 -6.30 -17.22 20.40
N ASP A 297 -6.66 -15.97 20.74
CA ASP A 297 -7.65 -15.16 20.03
C ASP A 297 -7.05 -14.22 18.98
N ASP A 298 -5.80 -14.43 18.58
CA ASP A 298 -5.13 -13.63 17.53
C ASP A 298 -5.64 -14.01 16.12
N PRO A 299 -6.39 -13.13 15.43
CA PRO A 299 -6.93 -13.43 14.11
C PRO A 299 -5.82 -13.57 13.05
N PHE A 300 -4.69 -12.88 13.22
CA PHE A 300 -3.61 -12.82 12.25
C PHE A 300 -2.70 -14.04 12.32
N TYR A 301 -2.57 -14.67 13.48
CA TYR A 301 -1.93 -15.98 13.59
C TYR A 301 -2.81 -17.10 13.02
N GLN A 302 -4.14 -17.00 13.11
CA GLN A 302 -5.05 -17.90 12.38
C GLN A 302 -4.97 -17.67 10.86
N ASP A 303 -4.86 -16.42 10.39
CA ASP A 303 -4.63 -16.06 8.98
C ASP A 303 -3.29 -16.62 8.47
N LEU A 304 -2.18 -16.37 9.18
CA LEU A 304 -0.86 -16.91 8.84
C LEU A 304 -0.86 -18.44 8.83
N LYS A 305 -1.50 -19.11 9.79
CA LYS A 305 -1.68 -20.56 9.78
C LYS A 305 -2.42 -21.03 8.53
N ALA A 306 -3.44 -20.30 8.09
CA ALA A 306 -4.16 -20.58 6.87
C ALA A 306 -3.29 -20.38 5.60
N GLU A 307 -2.47 -19.32 5.55
CA GLU A 307 -1.47 -19.14 4.49
C GLU A 307 -0.47 -20.30 4.40
N LEU A 308 0.02 -20.78 5.56
CA LEU A 308 0.97 -21.90 5.62
C LEU A 308 0.35 -23.17 5.03
N TYR A 309 -0.91 -23.47 5.36
CA TYR A 309 -1.67 -24.53 4.71
C TYR A 309 -1.91 -24.28 3.21
N MET A 310 -2.24 -23.05 2.78
CA MET A 310 -2.42 -22.71 1.35
C MET A 310 -1.16 -23.00 0.53
N ARG A 311 0.00 -22.53 1.00
CA ARG A 311 1.29 -22.67 0.31
C ARG A 311 1.66 -24.15 0.12
N ASN A 312 1.28 -24.99 1.07
CA ASN A 312 1.51 -26.44 1.06
C ASN A 312 0.31 -27.26 0.53
N ARG A 313 -0.65 -26.62 -0.16
CA ARG A 313 -1.81 -27.23 -0.83
C ARG A 313 -2.83 -27.94 0.09
N ALA A 314 -2.76 -27.73 1.40
CA ALA A 314 -3.70 -28.24 2.40
C ALA A 314 -4.98 -27.38 2.44
N PHE A 315 -5.69 -27.28 1.31
CA PHE A 315 -6.75 -26.27 1.10
C PHE A 315 -7.92 -26.39 2.08
N SER A 316 -8.32 -27.61 2.45
CA SER A 316 -9.37 -27.84 3.44
C SER A 316 -8.98 -27.40 4.86
N ASP A 317 -7.70 -27.47 5.21
CA ASP A 317 -7.18 -27.07 6.53
C ASP A 317 -7.01 -25.55 6.59
N SER A 318 -6.47 -24.98 5.51
CA SER A 318 -6.48 -23.54 5.25
C SER A 318 -7.88 -22.94 5.42
N ALA A 319 -8.91 -23.50 4.76
CA ALA A 319 -10.27 -22.99 4.87
C ALA A 319 -10.82 -23.03 6.30
N ARG A 320 -10.39 -23.98 7.15
CA ARG A 320 -10.77 -24.01 8.57
C ARG A 320 -10.02 -22.96 9.40
N ALA A 321 -8.73 -22.77 9.17
CA ALA A 321 -7.94 -21.74 9.83
C ALA A 321 -8.42 -20.32 9.45
N TYR A 322 -8.68 -20.09 8.16
CA TYR A 322 -9.28 -18.85 7.65
C TYR A 322 -10.67 -18.59 8.23
N LYS A 323 -11.51 -19.62 8.41
CA LYS A 323 -12.79 -19.46 9.11
C LYS A 323 -12.58 -18.93 10.53
N LYS A 324 -11.63 -19.49 11.30
CA LYS A 324 -11.32 -18.97 12.66
C LYS A 324 -10.84 -17.52 12.63
N ALA A 325 -9.93 -17.17 11.71
CA ALA A 325 -9.48 -15.80 11.51
C ALA A 325 -10.64 -14.84 11.18
N HIS A 326 -11.58 -15.29 10.34
CA HIS A 326 -12.79 -14.54 9.99
C HIS A 326 -13.76 -14.42 11.16
N ASP A 327 -13.98 -15.48 11.93
CA ASP A 327 -14.85 -15.47 13.12
C ASP A 327 -14.36 -14.43 14.15
N LEU A 328 -13.03 -14.33 14.33
CA LEU A 328 -12.37 -13.34 15.19
C LEU A 328 -12.37 -11.92 14.60
N ARG A 329 -12.25 -11.76 13.27
CA ARG A 329 -12.14 -10.45 12.58
C ARG A 329 -13.04 -10.36 11.34
N PRO A 330 -14.39 -10.38 11.50
CA PRO A 330 -15.35 -10.61 10.40
C PRO A 330 -15.48 -9.48 9.37
N LYS A 331 -14.82 -8.34 9.61
CA LYS A 331 -14.81 -7.18 8.71
C LYS A 331 -13.53 -7.02 7.92
N ASP A 332 -12.51 -7.86 8.14
CA ASP A 332 -11.23 -7.74 7.44
C ASP A 332 -11.32 -8.25 5.98
N ALA A 333 -10.97 -7.39 5.03
CA ALA A 333 -11.08 -7.69 3.61
C ALA A 333 -10.01 -8.68 3.10
N ILE A 334 -8.84 -8.72 3.74
CA ILE A 334 -7.72 -9.59 3.36
C ILE A 334 -8.01 -11.01 3.85
N ILE A 335 -8.43 -11.15 5.12
CA ILE A 335 -8.85 -12.44 5.69
C ILE A 335 -10.04 -13.01 4.92
N LEU A 336 -11.05 -12.20 4.57
CA LEU A 336 -12.17 -12.63 3.73
C LEU A 336 -11.71 -13.08 2.33
N ALA A 337 -10.80 -12.35 1.67
CA ALA A 337 -10.28 -12.74 0.36
C ALA A 337 -9.44 -14.03 0.42
N GLY A 338 -8.63 -14.20 1.47
CA GLY A 338 -7.89 -15.43 1.75
C GLY A 338 -8.81 -16.63 2.00
N TYR A 339 -9.84 -16.46 2.84
CA TYR A 339 -10.84 -17.49 3.11
C TYR A 339 -11.57 -17.94 1.85
N GLY A 340 -12.05 -16.98 1.06
CA GLY A 340 -12.70 -17.25 -0.22
C GLY A 340 -11.78 -18.00 -1.20
N ARG A 341 -10.50 -17.61 -1.28
CA ARG A 341 -9.49 -18.32 -2.09
C ARG A 341 -9.25 -19.75 -1.60
N ALA A 342 -9.20 -19.98 -0.30
CA ALA A 342 -9.05 -21.31 0.29
C ALA A 342 -10.26 -22.21 -0.03
N LEU A 343 -11.47 -21.67 0.07
CA LEU A 343 -12.70 -22.36 -0.32
C LEU A 343 -12.71 -22.70 -1.82
N LEU A 344 -12.24 -21.82 -2.72
CA LEU A 344 -12.08 -22.14 -4.15
C LEU A 344 -11.12 -23.30 -4.38
N ALA A 345 -9.95 -23.26 -3.73
CA ALA A 345 -8.93 -24.28 -3.89
C ALA A 345 -9.38 -25.64 -3.32
N ALA A 346 -10.24 -25.63 -2.28
CA ALA A 346 -10.92 -26.80 -1.73
C ALA A 346 -12.18 -27.23 -2.52
N GLY A 347 -12.47 -26.64 -3.68
CA GLY A 347 -13.61 -27.00 -4.54
C GLY A 347 -14.98 -26.50 -4.07
N LYS A 348 -15.06 -25.72 -2.99
CA LYS A 348 -16.31 -25.23 -2.37
C LYS A 348 -16.82 -23.96 -3.05
N PHE A 349 -17.07 -24.02 -4.36
CA PHE A 349 -17.24 -22.85 -5.22
C PHE A 349 -18.38 -21.90 -4.81
N SER A 350 -19.52 -22.40 -4.32
CA SER A 350 -20.63 -21.54 -3.88
C SER A 350 -20.26 -20.74 -2.63
N GLN A 351 -19.82 -21.42 -1.56
CA GLN A 351 -19.37 -20.78 -0.32
C GLN A 351 -18.24 -19.77 -0.59
N ALA A 352 -17.33 -20.13 -1.50
CA ALA A 352 -16.26 -19.24 -1.92
C ALA A 352 -16.78 -17.95 -2.58
N LEU A 353 -17.76 -18.05 -3.49
CA LEU A 353 -18.36 -16.88 -4.14
C LEU A 353 -18.97 -15.93 -3.09
N ASP A 354 -19.72 -16.47 -2.14
CA ASP A 354 -20.41 -15.69 -1.10
C ASP A 354 -19.41 -14.93 -0.20
N ILE A 355 -18.31 -15.57 0.17
CA ILE A 355 -17.22 -14.95 0.97
C ILE A 355 -16.43 -13.93 0.14
N LEU A 356 -16.14 -14.22 -1.14
CA LEU A 356 -15.39 -13.32 -2.00
C LEU A 356 -16.18 -12.04 -2.37
N GLU A 357 -17.49 -12.11 -2.53
CA GLU A 357 -18.32 -10.91 -2.72
C GLU A 357 -18.37 -10.06 -1.44
N GLN A 358 -18.40 -10.67 -0.25
CA GLN A 358 -18.24 -9.94 1.03
C GLN A 358 -16.88 -9.23 1.14
N ALA A 359 -15.80 -9.86 0.67
CA ALA A 359 -14.48 -9.21 0.57
C ALA A 359 -14.52 -8.03 -0.40
N ARG A 360 -15.20 -8.19 -1.55
CA ARG A 360 -15.24 -7.19 -2.64
C ARG A 360 -16.05 -5.94 -2.30
N VAL A 361 -17.03 -6.03 -1.40
CA VAL A 361 -17.69 -4.85 -0.81
C VAL A 361 -16.70 -3.97 -0.02
N ARG A 362 -15.65 -4.56 0.56
CA ARG A 362 -14.68 -3.88 1.43
C ARG A 362 -13.40 -3.46 0.70
N ASP A 363 -12.93 -4.25 -0.26
CA ASP A 363 -11.76 -3.93 -1.10
C ASP A 363 -11.99 -4.28 -2.58
N PHE A 364 -12.87 -3.50 -3.23
CA PHE A 364 -13.20 -3.65 -4.65
C PHE A 364 -12.03 -3.41 -5.62
N ARG A 365 -10.91 -2.85 -5.14
CA ARG A 365 -9.72 -2.55 -5.95
C ARG A 365 -8.70 -3.69 -5.96
N ASN A 366 -8.86 -4.68 -5.08
CA ASN A 366 -7.97 -5.83 -5.00
C ASN A 366 -8.05 -6.71 -6.27
N SER A 367 -7.05 -6.58 -7.14
CA SER A 367 -7.02 -7.31 -8.42
C SER A 367 -6.85 -8.83 -8.26
N ALA A 368 -6.28 -9.29 -7.15
CA ALA A 368 -6.17 -10.72 -6.85
C ALA A 368 -7.54 -11.29 -6.44
N LEU A 369 -8.30 -10.56 -5.61
CA LEU A 369 -9.69 -10.87 -5.28
C LEU A 369 -10.58 -10.92 -6.53
N LEU A 370 -10.47 -9.96 -7.46
CA LEU A 370 -11.24 -9.98 -8.71
C LEU A 370 -10.87 -11.17 -9.63
N ARG A 371 -9.61 -11.63 -9.61
CA ARG A 371 -9.22 -12.88 -10.28
C ARG A 371 -9.91 -14.08 -9.63
N ASP A 372 -9.90 -14.14 -8.30
CA ASP A 372 -10.46 -15.26 -7.55
C ASP A 372 -12.00 -15.32 -7.75
N LEU A 373 -12.69 -14.18 -7.74
CA LEU A 373 -14.11 -14.08 -8.15
C LEU A 373 -14.36 -14.52 -9.59
N GLY A 374 -13.48 -14.18 -10.53
CA GLY A 374 -13.61 -14.64 -11.92
C GLY A 374 -13.56 -16.16 -12.03
N VAL A 375 -12.71 -16.82 -11.22
CA VAL A 375 -12.67 -18.29 -11.11
C VAL A 375 -13.95 -18.82 -10.45
N ALA A 376 -14.41 -18.21 -9.36
CA ALA A 376 -15.64 -18.59 -8.65
C ALA A 376 -16.86 -18.58 -9.58
N TYR A 377 -17.09 -17.45 -10.26
CA TYR A 377 -18.19 -17.30 -11.22
C TYR A 377 -18.08 -18.29 -12.38
N SER A 378 -16.88 -18.50 -12.94
CA SER A 378 -16.68 -19.43 -14.06
C SER A 378 -16.98 -20.88 -13.65
N LYS A 379 -16.52 -21.32 -12.47
CA LYS A 379 -16.80 -22.67 -11.93
C LYS A 379 -18.27 -22.92 -11.61
N LEU A 380 -19.07 -21.87 -11.45
CA LEU A 380 -20.52 -21.92 -11.24
C LEU A 380 -21.33 -21.64 -12.51
N GLY A 381 -20.73 -21.66 -13.71
CA GLY A 381 -21.40 -21.41 -14.99
C GLY A 381 -21.83 -19.95 -15.23
N LYS A 382 -21.51 -19.03 -14.31
CA LYS A 382 -21.89 -17.60 -14.36
C LYS A 382 -20.93 -16.81 -15.26
N HIS A 383 -20.76 -17.24 -16.52
CA HIS A 383 -19.71 -16.76 -17.43
C HIS A 383 -19.76 -15.25 -17.74
N ALA A 384 -20.94 -14.63 -17.76
CA ALA A 384 -21.08 -13.19 -17.97
C ALA A 384 -20.55 -12.38 -16.78
N MET A 385 -20.82 -12.83 -15.54
CA MET A 385 -20.24 -12.25 -14.32
C MET A 385 -18.73 -12.49 -14.21
N ALA A 386 -18.25 -13.67 -14.61
CA ALA A 386 -16.82 -13.95 -14.69
C ALA A 386 -16.10 -13.01 -15.68
N SER A 387 -16.77 -12.68 -16.79
CA SER A 387 -16.28 -11.70 -17.77
C SER A 387 -16.27 -10.28 -17.20
N LEU A 388 -17.31 -9.88 -16.46
CA LEU A 388 -17.40 -8.56 -15.81
C LEU A 388 -16.24 -8.31 -14.83
N VAL A 389 -16.02 -9.21 -13.86
CA VAL A 389 -14.94 -9.01 -12.87
C VAL A 389 -13.55 -9.13 -13.50
N THR A 390 -13.43 -9.83 -14.64
CA THR A 390 -12.20 -9.84 -15.45
C THR A 390 -11.98 -8.51 -16.17
N ALA A 391 -13.04 -7.88 -16.69
CA ALA A 391 -12.98 -6.54 -17.29
C ALA A 391 -12.54 -5.49 -16.26
N GLU A 392 -13.18 -5.48 -15.08
CA GLU A 392 -12.82 -4.60 -13.96
C GLU A 392 -11.35 -4.78 -13.54
N ARG A 393 -10.88 -6.04 -13.46
CA ARG A 393 -9.47 -6.34 -13.15
C ARG A 393 -8.49 -5.82 -14.20
N TYR A 394 -8.85 -5.87 -15.49
CA TYR A 394 -8.01 -5.30 -16.55
C TYR A 394 -8.05 -3.77 -16.57
N ALA A 395 -9.21 -3.16 -16.30
CA ALA A 395 -9.34 -1.71 -16.17
C ALA A 395 -8.45 -1.18 -15.04
N LEU A 396 -8.50 -1.78 -13.84
CA LEU A 396 -7.63 -1.43 -12.71
C LEU A 396 -6.13 -1.58 -13.02
N ARG A 397 -5.76 -2.42 -13.99
CA ARG A 397 -4.39 -2.61 -14.48
C ARG A 397 -3.97 -1.64 -15.60
N GLY A 398 -4.82 -0.69 -15.97
CA GLY A 398 -4.61 0.18 -17.14
C GLY A 398 -4.68 -0.55 -18.49
N ARG A 399 -5.05 -1.84 -18.50
CA ARG A 399 -5.18 -2.68 -19.71
C ARG A 399 -6.54 -2.45 -20.37
N ILE A 400 -6.82 -1.20 -20.75
CA ILE A 400 -8.16 -0.76 -21.16
C ILE A 400 -8.66 -1.51 -22.41
N LYS A 401 -7.79 -1.79 -23.38
CA LYS A 401 -8.15 -2.58 -24.58
C LYS A 401 -8.67 -3.98 -24.21
N ASP A 402 -7.97 -4.69 -23.34
CA ASP A 402 -8.41 -6.01 -22.84
C ASP A 402 -9.67 -5.91 -21.98
N ALA A 403 -9.77 -4.86 -21.16
CA ALA A 403 -10.95 -4.60 -20.33
C ALA A 403 -12.22 -4.48 -21.17
N LYS A 404 -12.17 -3.72 -22.29
CA LYS A 404 -13.32 -3.55 -23.20
C LYS A 404 -13.76 -4.85 -23.88
N VAL A 405 -12.82 -5.73 -24.26
CA VAL A 405 -13.16 -7.06 -24.81
C VAL A 405 -13.99 -7.88 -23.81
N HIS A 406 -13.57 -7.90 -22.54
CA HIS A 406 -14.28 -8.61 -21.49
C HIS A 406 -15.60 -7.92 -21.07
N ALA A 407 -15.65 -6.59 -21.10
CA ALA A 407 -16.85 -5.82 -20.78
C ALA A 407 -17.95 -6.01 -21.84
N ASN A 408 -17.61 -6.03 -23.13
CA ASN A 408 -18.55 -6.35 -24.21
C ASN A 408 -19.15 -7.75 -24.03
N ARG A 409 -18.31 -8.75 -23.73
CA ARG A 409 -18.78 -10.12 -23.45
C ARG A 409 -19.68 -10.20 -22.22
N ALA A 410 -19.39 -9.42 -21.18
CA ALA A 410 -20.24 -9.32 -20.00
C ALA A 410 -21.59 -8.68 -20.34
N ALA A 411 -21.59 -7.52 -21.00
CA ALA A 411 -22.79 -6.78 -21.37
C ALA A 411 -23.75 -7.59 -22.25
N ALA A 412 -23.23 -8.41 -23.17
CA ALA A 412 -24.04 -9.30 -24.02
C ALA A 412 -24.72 -10.46 -23.25
N GLY A 413 -24.20 -10.86 -22.08
CA GLY A 413 -24.71 -11.97 -21.28
C GLY A 413 -25.34 -11.57 -19.94
N LEU A 414 -25.51 -10.27 -19.67
CA LEU A 414 -26.11 -9.74 -18.45
C LEU A 414 -27.43 -9.04 -18.79
N PRO A 415 -28.47 -9.12 -17.92
CA PRO A 415 -29.73 -8.43 -18.17
C PRO A 415 -29.52 -6.93 -18.33
N VAL A 416 -30.02 -6.36 -19.42
CA VAL A 416 -29.89 -4.93 -19.73
C VAL A 416 -30.46 -4.08 -18.59
N GLY A 417 -29.75 -3.02 -18.20
CA GLY A 417 -30.13 -2.16 -17.09
C GLY A 417 -29.84 -2.71 -15.69
N SER A 418 -29.46 -3.98 -15.53
CA SER A 418 -29.04 -4.53 -14.22
C SER A 418 -27.77 -3.85 -13.68
N PRO A 419 -27.54 -3.83 -12.36
CA PRO A 419 -26.34 -3.21 -11.78
C PRO A 419 -25.02 -3.82 -12.29
N SER A 420 -25.02 -5.11 -12.65
CA SER A 420 -23.88 -5.79 -13.26
C SER A 420 -23.69 -5.39 -14.73
N TRP A 421 -24.77 -5.20 -15.49
CA TRP A 421 -24.70 -4.67 -16.86
C TRP A 421 -24.22 -3.21 -16.87
N GLN A 422 -24.70 -2.37 -15.94
CA GLN A 422 -24.23 -0.99 -15.79
C GLN A 422 -22.73 -0.92 -15.51
N ARG A 423 -22.21 -1.76 -14.61
CA ARG A 423 -20.76 -1.90 -14.35
C ARG A 423 -19.95 -2.34 -15.59
N ALA A 424 -20.56 -3.08 -16.52
CA ALA A 424 -19.90 -3.39 -17.80
C ALA A 424 -19.82 -2.14 -18.69
N GLN A 425 -20.88 -1.33 -18.75
CA GLN A 425 -20.88 -0.05 -19.49
C GLN A 425 -19.85 0.94 -18.91
N ASP A 426 -19.76 1.05 -17.58
CA ASP A 426 -18.76 1.89 -16.90
C ASP A 426 -17.31 1.58 -17.37
N VAL A 427 -17.01 0.33 -17.73
CA VAL A 427 -15.70 -0.08 -18.28
C VAL A 427 -15.56 0.22 -19.78
N LEU A 428 -16.65 0.18 -20.54
CA LEU A 428 -16.67 0.52 -21.97
C LEU A 428 -16.48 2.03 -22.20
N ASP A 429 -17.02 2.85 -21.30
CA ASP A 429 -16.96 4.32 -21.33
C ASP A 429 -15.58 4.90 -20.92
N ILE A 430 -14.65 4.07 -20.42
CA ILE A 430 -13.27 4.50 -20.15
C ILE A 430 -12.62 4.93 -21.47
N ARG A 431 -12.16 6.18 -21.56
CA ARG A 431 -11.45 6.72 -22.73
C ARG A 431 -9.98 6.36 -22.72
#